data_AF-A0A9Q1HKQ8-F1
#
_entry.id   AF-A0A9Q1HKQ8-F1
#
_cell.length_a   1.000
_cell.length_b   1.000
_cell.length_c   1.000
_cell.angle_alpha   90.00
_cell.angle_beta   90.00
_cell.angle_gamma   90.00
#
_symmetry.space_group_name_H-M   'P 1'
#
loop_
_entity.id
_entity.type
_entity.pdbx_description
1 polymer ?
#
loop_
_entity_poly.entity_id
_entity_poly.type
_entity_poly.pdbx_seq_one_letter_code
_entity_poly.pdbx_strand_id
1 'polypeptide(L)'
;MPVVSYTAGIIEWTQTEMKDLDRKTRKLLNMYGGLHPRADVHRLYLPRHHGGRGLKEVEATVTAESVGLDEYIQRMKDKEPLLQAAWQTKQQQQPEVVKKDEWKAGWARKYKSKWREKPLHGQYPQQVEEVTTTEMAYKWLSCTGLKIETEALITAAQDQALNTKSHQANIMKVTTDLSNIHGCIDQRQSMKQTE
;
A
#
# COMPACT_ATOMS: atom_id res chain seq x y z
N MET A 1 0.30 -13.85 -4.73
CA MET A 1 -0.84 -14.26 -5.57
C MET A 1 -0.40 -15.55 -6.22
N PRO A 2 -1.03 -16.72 -5.95
CA PRO A 2 -0.44 -18.01 -6.28
C PRO A 2 0.03 -18.11 -7.73
N VAL A 3 -0.83 -17.74 -8.69
CA VAL A 3 -0.51 -17.78 -10.13
C VAL A 3 0.76 -16.97 -10.46
N VAL A 4 0.77 -15.68 -10.13
CA VAL A 4 1.91 -14.78 -10.40
C VAL A 4 3.18 -15.28 -9.72
N SER A 5 3.06 -15.74 -8.47
CA SER A 5 4.19 -16.23 -7.69
C SER A 5 4.85 -17.46 -8.33
N TYR A 6 4.08 -18.41 -8.85
CA TYR A 6 4.63 -19.58 -9.55
C TYR A 6 5.27 -19.21 -10.89
N THR A 7 4.65 -18.30 -11.64
CA THR A 7 5.16 -17.90 -12.95
C THR A 7 6.36 -16.97 -12.89
N ALA A 8 6.64 -16.35 -11.74
CA ALA A 8 7.70 -15.33 -11.60
C ALA A 8 9.11 -15.85 -11.94
N GLY A 9 9.37 -17.14 -11.70
CA GLY A 9 10.65 -17.77 -12.02
C GLY A 9 10.74 -18.46 -13.38
N ILE A 10 9.63 -18.51 -14.13
CA ILE A 10 9.52 -19.25 -15.39
C ILE A 10 9.29 -18.30 -16.57
N ILE A 11 8.43 -17.30 -16.38
CA ILE A 11 8.04 -16.34 -17.41
C ILE A 11 8.83 -15.05 -17.20
N GLU A 12 9.38 -14.52 -18.28
CA GLU A 12 9.98 -13.18 -18.28
C GLU A 12 8.89 -12.11 -18.27
N TRP A 13 8.62 -11.57 -17.08
CA TRP A 13 7.63 -10.51 -16.89
C TRP A 13 8.20 -9.15 -17.31
N THR A 14 7.54 -8.49 -18.26
CA THR A 14 7.87 -7.10 -18.59
C THR A 14 7.26 -6.12 -17.57
N GLN A 15 7.91 -4.99 -17.33
CA GLN A 15 7.37 -3.95 -16.43
C GLN A 15 6.00 -3.43 -16.89
N THR A 16 5.76 -3.39 -18.20
CA THR A 16 4.49 -2.97 -18.80
C THR A 16 3.36 -3.92 -18.45
N GLU A 17 3.57 -5.23 -18.62
CA GLU A 17 2.56 -6.24 -18.31
C GLU A 17 2.20 -6.26 -16.82
N MET A 18 3.20 -6.16 -15.95
CA MET A 18 2.98 -6.11 -14.51
C MET A 18 2.14 -4.88 -14.12
N LYS A 19 2.50 -3.70 -14.63
CA LYS A 19 1.75 -2.46 -14.38
C LYS A 19 0.34 -2.50 -14.96
N ASP A 20 0.14 -3.12 -16.11
CA ASP A 20 -1.18 -3.26 -16.73
C ASP A 20 -2.09 -4.21 -15.94
N LEU A 21 -1.54 -5.30 -15.41
CA LEU A 21 -2.29 -6.20 -14.52
C LEU A 21 -2.74 -5.47 -13.25
N ASP A 22 -1.86 -4.66 -12.66
CA ASP A 22 -2.17 -3.82 -11.50
C ASP A 22 -3.21 -2.73 -11.82
N ARG A 23 -3.14 -2.10 -13.00
CA ARG A 23 -4.16 -1.14 -13.46
C ARG A 23 -5.53 -1.81 -13.63
N LYS A 24 -5.58 -2.99 -14.27
CA LYS A 24 -6.81 -3.76 -14.46
C LYS A 24 -7.43 -4.15 -13.11
N THR A 25 -6.61 -4.61 -12.17
CA THR A 25 -7.05 -4.95 -10.81
C THR A 25 -7.66 -3.75 -10.10
N ARG A 26 -6.99 -2.58 -10.13
CA ARG A 26 -7.52 -1.35 -9.53
C ARG A 26 -8.79 -0.85 -10.22
N LYS A 27 -8.90 -0.99 -11.55
CA LYS A 27 -10.12 -0.64 -12.29
C LYS A 27 -11.30 -1.51 -11.87
N LEU A 28 -11.10 -2.81 -11.68
CA LEU A 28 -12.13 -3.72 -11.17
C LEU A 28 -12.53 -3.34 -9.74
N LEU A 29 -11.56 -3.13 -8.85
CA LEU A 29 -11.85 -2.69 -7.48
C LEU A 29 -12.62 -1.37 -7.44
N ASN A 30 -12.31 -0.44 -8.33
CA ASN A 30 -13.03 0.82 -8.43
C ASN A 30 -14.47 0.63 -8.90
N MET A 31 -14.67 -0.18 -9.94
CA MET A 31 -15.99 -0.48 -10.50
C MET A 31 -16.92 -1.15 -9.49
N TYR A 32 -16.40 -2.03 -8.64
CA TYR A 32 -17.16 -2.73 -7.60
C TYR A 32 -17.13 -2.03 -6.22
N GLY A 33 -16.68 -0.78 -6.15
CA GLY A 33 -16.71 -0.01 -4.89
C GLY A 33 -15.66 -0.38 -3.84
N GLY A 34 -14.76 -1.32 -4.13
CA GLY A 34 -13.65 -1.71 -3.24
C GLY A 34 -12.46 -0.73 -3.21
N LEU A 35 -12.46 0.29 -4.07
CA LEU A 35 -11.44 1.34 -4.12
C LEU A 35 -12.01 2.68 -4.62
N HIS A 36 -11.85 3.75 -3.84
CA HIS A 36 -12.24 5.09 -4.28
C HIS A 36 -11.35 5.60 -5.44
N PRO A 37 -11.88 6.33 -6.45
CA PRO A 37 -11.10 6.79 -7.61
C PRO A 37 -9.85 7.61 -7.27
N ARG A 38 -9.89 8.35 -6.14
CA ARG A 38 -8.79 9.21 -5.65
C ARG A 38 -8.03 8.60 -4.47
N ALA A 39 -8.20 7.31 -4.21
CA ALA A 39 -7.50 6.60 -3.13
C ALA A 39 -6.00 6.47 -3.41
N ASP A 40 -5.23 6.30 -2.33
CA ASP A 40 -3.78 6.12 -2.44
C ASP A 40 -3.41 4.71 -2.93
N VAL A 41 -2.56 4.64 -3.96
CA VAL A 41 -2.08 3.37 -4.52
C VAL A 41 -1.04 2.69 -3.62
N HIS A 42 -0.17 3.44 -2.94
CA HIS A 42 0.82 2.84 -2.04
C HIS A 42 0.16 2.23 -0.81
N ARG A 43 -0.85 2.90 -0.25
CA ARG A 43 -1.66 2.38 0.86
C ARG A 43 -2.41 1.10 0.49
N LEU A 44 -2.87 0.98 -0.76
CA LEU A 44 -3.52 -0.25 -1.24
C LEU A 44 -2.61 -1.48 -1.12
N TYR A 45 -1.33 -1.33 -1.44
CA TYR A 45 -0.38 -2.45 -1.41
C TYR A 45 0.33 -2.64 -0.06
N LEU A 46 0.36 -1.59 0.77
CA LEU A 46 1.00 -1.65 2.08
C LEU A 46 0.33 -2.73 2.98
N PRO A 47 1.09 -3.46 3.82
CA PRO A 47 0.53 -4.45 4.72
C PRO A 47 -0.48 -3.86 5.72
N ARG A 48 -1.47 -4.67 6.13
CA ARG A 48 -2.55 -4.24 7.04
C ARG A 48 -2.06 -3.76 8.41
N HIS A 49 -1.04 -4.42 8.97
CA HIS A 49 -0.44 -4.01 10.24
C HIS A 49 0.31 -2.67 10.16
N HIS A 50 0.65 -2.18 8.96
CA HIS A 50 1.23 -0.86 8.73
C HIS A 50 0.17 0.20 8.32
N GLY A 51 -1.13 -0.13 8.35
CA GLY A 51 -2.22 0.79 7.99
C GLY A 51 -2.64 0.76 6.52
N GLY A 52 -2.11 -0.19 5.74
CA GLY A 52 -2.50 -0.42 4.35
C GLY A 52 -3.65 -1.42 4.18
N ARG A 53 -3.99 -1.74 2.93
CA ARG A 53 -5.09 -2.68 2.59
C ARG A 53 -4.61 -4.14 2.42
N GLY A 54 -3.29 -4.35 2.28
CA GLY A 54 -2.66 -5.65 2.17
C GLY A 54 -2.81 -6.35 0.81
N LEU A 55 -3.18 -5.61 -0.25
CA LEU A 55 -3.16 -6.18 -1.59
C LEU A 55 -1.70 -6.41 -2.02
N LYS A 56 -1.41 -7.51 -2.72
CA LYS A 56 -0.06 -7.76 -3.23
C LYS A 56 0.10 -7.08 -4.59
N GLU A 57 1.07 -6.18 -4.70
CA GLU A 57 1.47 -5.59 -5.99
C GLU A 57 2.13 -6.68 -6.85
N VAL A 58 1.88 -6.65 -8.16
CA VAL A 58 2.36 -7.68 -9.08
C VAL A 58 3.87 -7.60 -9.21
N GLU A 59 4.40 -6.40 -9.46
CA GLU A 59 5.84 -6.13 -9.58
C GLU A 59 6.60 -6.52 -8.31
N ALA A 60 6.06 -6.16 -7.14
CA ALA A 60 6.65 -6.52 -5.87
C ALA A 60 6.62 -8.05 -5.63
N THR A 61 5.56 -8.72 -6.07
CA THR A 61 5.45 -10.19 -5.96
C THR A 61 6.50 -10.87 -6.82
N VAL A 62 6.61 -10.50 -8.09
CA VAL A 62 7.60 -11.09 -9.01
C VAL A 62 9.01 -10.86 -8.47
N THR A 63 9.33 -9.62 -8.08
CA THR A 63 10.66 -9.30 -7.51
C THR A 63 10.95 -10.10 -6.24
N ALA A 64 9.99 -10.21 -5.32
CA ALA A 64 10.16 -10.99 -4.09
C ALA A 64 10.38 -12.49 -4.37
N GLU A 65 9.71 -13.04 -5.38
CA GLU A 65 9.90 -14.43 -5.76
C GLU A 65 11.25 -14.65 -6.45
N SER A 66 11.69 -13.74 -7.32
CA SER A 66 13.04 -13.78 -7.92
C SER A 66 14.13 -13.75 -6.85
N VAL A 67 14.01 -12.84 -5.87
CA VAL A 67 14.93 -12.77 -4.72
C VAL A 67 14.90 -14.06 -3.91
N GLY A 68 13.70 -14.64 -3.69
CA GLY A 68 13.56 -15.91 -2.97
C GLY A 68 14.19 -17.11 -3.70
N LEU A 69 14.09 -17.14 -5.04
CA LEU A 69 14.76 -18.16 -5.85
C LEU A 69 16.27 -18.00 -5.78
N ASP A 70 16.78 -16.77 -5.80
CA ASP A 70 18.22 -16.49 -5.67
C ASP A 70 18.75 -16.91 -4.30
N GLU A 71 18.01 -16.63 -3.24
CA GLU A 71 18.30 -17.10 -1.88
C GLU A 71 18.30 -18.64 -1.81
N TYR A 72 17.33 -19.30 -2.46
CA TYR A 72 17.25 -20.76 -2.49
C TYR A 72 18.43 -21.40 -3.23
N ILE A 73 18.75 -20.91 -4.44
CA ILE A 73 19.88 -21.40 -5.25
C ILE A 73 21.17 -21.29 -4.45
N GLN A 74 21.41 -20.18 -3.77
CA GLN A 74 22.62 -20.00 -2.97
C GLN A 74 22.70 -20.94 -1.77
N ARG A 75 21.57 -21.15 -1.09
CA ARG A 75 21.51 -22.06 0.05
C ARG A 75 21.77 -23.51 -0.36
N MET A 76 21.40 -23.88 -1.59
CA MET A 76 21.45 -25.25 -2.09
C MET A 76 22.59 -25.51 -3.08
N LYS A 77 23.39 -24.49 -3.45
CA LYS A 77 24.44 -24.57 -4.47
C LYS A 77 25.46 -25.69 -4.21
N ASP A 78 25.78 -25.96 -2.94
CA ASP A 78 26.81 -26.94 -2.56
C ASP A 78 26.26 -28.38 -2.54
N LYS A 79 24.93 -28.55 -2.63
CA LYS A 79 24.26 -29.85 -2.57
C LYS A 79 23.93 -30.43 -3.94
N GLU A 80 23.70 -29.58 -4.93
CA GLU A 80 23.29 -30.01 -6.27
C GLU A 80 24.12 -29.35 -7.37
N PRO A 81 24.76 -30.14 -8.27
CA PRO A 81 25.63 -29.59 -9.30
C PRO A 81 24.87 -28.74 -10.33
N LEU A 82 23.58 -29.01 -10.58
CA LEU A 82 22.75 -28.21 -11.47
C LEU A 82 22.51 -26.79 -10.91
N LEU A 83 22.28 -26.67 -9.61
CA LEU A 83 22.10 -25.37 -8.95
C LEU A 83 23.42 -24.58 -8.91
N GLN A 84 24.56 -25.26 -8.77
CA GLN A 84 25.87 -24.63 -8.87
C GLN A 84 26.11 -24.02 -10.25
N ALA A 85 25.78 -24.76 -11.32
CA ALA A 85 25.87 -24.25 -12.69
C ALA A 85 24.95 -23.03 -12.91
N ALA A 86 23.69 -23.11 -12.46
CA ALA A 86 22.75 -22.00 -12.55
C ALA A 86 23.23 -20.75 -11.79
N TRP A 87 23.84 -20.93 -10.62
CA TRP A 87 24.42 -19.84 -9.83
C TRP A 87 25.58 -19.15 -10.54
N GLN A 88 26.50 -19.93 -11.15
CA GLN A 88 27.64 -19.40 -11.90
C GLN A 88 27.19 -18.55 -13.10
N THR A 89 26.15 -18.98 -13.83
CA THR A 89 25.57 -18.21 -14.94
C THR A 89 24.99 -16.87 -14.46
N LYS A 90 24.35 -16.85 -13.29
CA LYS A 90 23.75 -15.62 -12.72
C LYS A 90 24.77 -14.64 -12.15
N GLN A 91 25.84 -15.12 -11.53
CA GLN A 91 26.84 -14.27 -10.85
C GLN A 91 27.55 -13.29 -11.80
N GLN A 92 27.58 -13.60 -13.10
CA GLN A 92 28.09 -12.71 -14.14
C GLN A 92 27.20 -11.47 -14.39
N GLN A 93 25.96 -11.45 -13.87
CA GLN A 93 24.97 -10.42 -14.21
C GLN A 93 24.66 -9.43 -13.07
N GLN A 94 24.77 -9.78 -11.78
CA GLN A 94 24.49 -8.83 -10.66
C GLN A 94 25.19 -9.22 -9.33
N PRO A 95 25.63 -8.24 -8.50
CA PRO A 95 26.14 -8.50 -7.15
C PRO A 95 25.11 -8.15 -6.05
N GLU A 96 25.24 -8.89 -4.95
CA GLU A 96 24.56 -8.78 -3.65
C GLU A 96 23.15 -9.37 -3.53
N VAL A 97 23.05 -10.32 -2.60
CA VAL A 97 21.89 -11.16 -2.41
C VAL A 97 21.25 -10.74 -1.11
N VAL A 98 20.08 -10.13 -1.24
CA VAL A 98 19.25 -9.74 -0.11
C VAL A 98 18.34 -10.90 0.24
N LYS A 99 18.14 -11.20 1.53
CA LYS A 99 17.13 -12.20 1.93
C LYS A 99 15.75 -11.72 1.54
N LYS A 100 14.86 -12.65 1.14
CA LYS A 100 13.49 -12.32 0.72
C LYS A 100 12.73 -11.49 1.77
N ASP A 101 12.92 -11.79 3.05
CA ASP A 101 12.22 -11.10 4.13
C ASP A 101 12.77 -9.69 4.40
N GLU A 102 14.09 -9.51 4.29
CA GLU A 102 14.74 -8.19 4.39
C GLU A 102 14.30 -7.29 3.23
N TRP A 103 14.23 -7.84 2.01
CA TRP A 103 13.71 -7.14 0.85
C TRP A 103 12.27 -6.69 1.05
N LYS A 104 11.38 -7.59 1.54
CA LYS A 104 9.98 -7.25 1.84
C LYS A 104 9.86 -6.16 2.91
N ALA A 105 10.66 -6.22 3.96
CA ALA A 105 10.68 -5.21 5.01
C ALA A 105 11.17 -3.85 4.47
N GLY A 106 12.21 -3.84 3.64
CA GLY A 106 12.68 -2.65 2.92
C GLY A 106 11.61 -2.04 2.01
N TRP A 107 10.94 -2.89 1.22
CA TRP A 107 9.84 -2.48 0.35
C TRP A 107 8.68 -1.87 1.14
N ALA A 108 8.25 -2.50 2.23
CA ALA A 108 7.17 -2.00 3.09
C ALA A 108 7.51 -0.64 3.71
N ARG A 109 8.74 -0.45 4.19
CA ARG A 109 9.22 0.85 4.71
C ARG A 109 9.17 1.94 3.64
N LYS A 110 9.63 1.63 2.42
CA LYS A 110 9.61 2.57 1.28
C LYS A 110 8.17 2.99 0.93
N TYR A 111 7.23 2.04 0.88
CA TYR A 111 5.83 2.34 0.58
C TYR A 111 5.15 3.14 1.69
N LYS A 112 5.45 2.82 2.96
CA LYS A 112 4.97 3.61 4.11
C LYS A 112 5.46 5.05 4.03
N SER A 113 6.74 5.28 3.72
CA SER A 113 7.30 6.64 3.55
C SER A 113 6.59 7.40 2.43
N LYS A 114 6.44 6.79 1.24
CA LYS A 114 5.76 7.40 0.10
C LYS A 114 4.30 7.76 0.38
N TRP A 115 3.60 6.96 1.18
CA TRP A 115 2.23 7.28 1.60
C TRP A 115 2.24 8.44 2.62
N ARG A 116 3.12 8.39 3.62
CA ARG A 116 3.26 9.39 4.70
C ARG A 116 3.69 10.78 4.20
N GLU A 117 4.51 10.84 3.15
CA GLU A 117 5.02 12.09 2.57
C GLU A 117 3.95 12.84 1.74
N LYS A 118 2.80 12.21 1.44
CA LYS A 118 1.76 12.86 0.64
C LYS A 118 1.06 13.96 1.43
N PRO A 119 0.91 15.17 0.87
CA PRO A 119 0.35 16.31 1.59
C PRO A 119 -1.06 16.10 2.16
N LEU A 120 -1.90 15.31 1.48
CA LEU A 120 -3.27 14.99 1.90
C LEU A 120 -3.34 13.61 2.56
N HIS A 121 -3.06 12.56 1.79
CA HIS A 121 -3.15 11.17 2.26
C HIS A 121 -2.23 10.85 3.45
N GLY A 122 -1.11 11.58 3.59
CA GLY A 122 -0.12 11.39 4.65
C GLY A 122 -0.47 12.07 5.97
N GLN A 123 -1.49 12.92 6.04
CA GLN A 123 -1.87 13.59 7.29
C GLN A 123 -2.39 12.59 8.33
N TYR A 124 -3.21 11.62 7.89
CA TYR A 124 -3.77 10.61 8.78
C TYR A 124 -2.69 9.76 9.47
N PRO A 125 -1.72 9.13 8.78
CA PRO A 125 -0.68 8.37 9.45
C PRO A 125 0.20 9.22 10.38
N GLN A 126 0.43 10.51 10.05
CA GLN A 126 1.17 11.42 10.94
C GLN A 126 0.39 11.68 12.24
N GLN A 127 -0.90 11.99 12.16
CA GLN A 127 -1.77 12.22 13.32
C GLN A 127 -1.93 10.96 14.19
N VAL A 128 -2.02 9.79 13.56
CA VAL A 128 -2.15 8.52 14.28
C VAL A 128 -0.88 8.22 15.10
N GLU A 129 0.30 8.47 14.53
CA GLU A 129 1.59 8.26 15.20
C GLU A 129 1.76 9.17 16.44
N GLU A 130 1.12 10.33 16.48
CA GLU A 130 1.11 11.23 17.65
C GLU A 130 0.24 10.72 18.81
N VAL A 131 -0.85 10.01 18.51
CA VAL A 131 -1.89 9.68 19.50
C VAL A 131 -1.77 8.25 20.02
N THR A 132 -1.36 7.29 19.21
CA THR A 132 -1.44 5.86 19.57
C THR A 132 -0.42 5.02 18.80
N THR A 133 -0.14 3.80 19.29
CA THR A 133 0.70 2.84 18.58
C THR A 133 0.05 2.40 17.25
N THR A 134 0.90 2.19 16.24
CA THR A 134 0.48 1.71 14.90
C THR A 134 -0.39 0.45 14.98
N GLU A 135 -0.06 -0.48 15.88
CA GLU A 135 -0.78 -1.74 16.04
C GLU A 135 -2.23 -1.54 16.51
N MET A 136 -2.44 -0.70 17.52
CA MET A 136 -3.79 -0.44 18.04
C MET A 136 -4.63 0.35 17.03
N ALA A 137 -4.03 1.34 16.39
CA ALA A 137 -4.70 2.19 15.41
C ALA A 137 -5.21 1.39 14.18
N TYR A 138 -4.46 0.38 13.74
CA TYR A 138 -4.78 -0.40 12.54
C TYR A 138 -5.33 -1.80 12.82
N LYS A 139 -5.57 -2.15 14.09
CA LYS A 139 -6.15 -3.44 14.48
C LYS A 139 -7.47 -3.74 13.77
N TRP A 140 -8.28 -2.71 13.52
CA TRP A 140 -9.56 -2.86 12.84
C TRP A 140 -9.42 -3.41 11.40
N LEU A 141 -8.32 -3.12 10.69
CA LEU A 141 -8.05 -3.66 9.35
C LEU A 141 -7.84 -5.18 9.36
N SER A 142 -7.44 -5.76 10.49
CA SER A 142 -7.15 -7.20 10.59
C SER A 142 -8.27 -8.01 11.25
N CYS A 143 -9.11 -7.39 12.08
CA CYS A 143 -10.02 -8.12 12.98
C CYS A 143 -11.53 -7.98 12.66
N THR A 144 -11.94 -7.00 11.85
CA THR A 144 -13.37 -6.60 11.81
C THR A 144 -14.22 -7.30 10.76
N GLY A 145 -13.62 -8.02 9.81
CA GLY A 145 -14.38 -8.73 8.76
C GLY A 145 -15.27 -7.81 7.90
N LEU A 146 -14.92 -6.52 7.80
CA LEU A 146 -15.70 -5.53 7.04
C LEU A 146 -15.80 -5.92 5.57
N LYS A 147 -16.95 -5.59 4.97
CA LYS A 147 -17.12 -5.65 3.52
C LYS A 147 -16.13 -4.72 2.82
N ILE A 148 -15.69 -5.10 1.62
CA ILE A 148 -14.63 -4.40 0.90
C ILE A 148 -15.00 -2.95 0.59
N GLU A 149 -16.29 -2.68 0.33
CA GLU A 149 -16.83 -1.36 0.04
C GLU A 149 -16.83 -0.47 1.29
N THR A 150 -17.19 -1.05 2.45
CA THR A 150 -17.16 -0.32 3.73
C THR A 150 -15.72 0.01 4.13
N GLU A 151 -14.79 -0.94 4.00
CA GLU A 151 -13.37 -0.70 4.24
C GLU A 151 -12.83 0.38 3.28
N ALA A 152 -13.24 0.35 2.00
CA ALA A 152 -12.84 1.34 1.02
C ALA A 152 -13.37 2.75 1.35
N LEU A 153 -14.60 2.86 1.82
CA LEU A 153 -15.20 4.13 2.23
C LEU A 153 -14.48 4.73 3.45
N ILE A 154 -14.24 3.93 4.49
CA ILE A 154 -13.49 4.38 5.68
C ILE A 154 -12.07 4.81 5.30
N THR A 155 -11.39 4.00 4.48
CA THR A 155 -10.04 4.31 4.00
C THR A 155 -10.02 5.61 3.21
N ALA A 156 -11.00 5.83 2.31
CA ALA A 156 -11.11 7.05 1.53
C ALA A 156 -11.38 8.29 2.39
N ALA A 157 -12.14 8.14 3.49
CA ALA A 157 -12.34 9.22 4.46
C ALA A 157 -11.04 9.59 5.18
N GLN A 158 -10.30 8.58 5.67
CA GLN A 158 -8.99 8.76 6.32
C GLN A 158 -7.96 9.41 5.37
N ASP A 159 -7.99 9.02 4.10
CA ASP A 159 -7.12 9.55 3.05
C ASP A 159 -7.54 10.94 2.55
N GLN A 160 -8.61 11.54 3.10
CA GLN A 160 -9.20 12.80 2.64
C GLN A 160 -9.57 12.80 1.15
N ALA A 161 -9.89 11.62 0.61
CA ALA A 161 -10.21 11.44 -0.80
C ALA A 161 -11.69 11.75 -1.12
N LEU A 162 -12.54 11.82 -0.09
CA LEU A 162 -13.97 12.12 -0.22
C LEU A 162 -14.22 13.59 -0.53
N ASN A 163 -15.17 13.85 -1.42
CA ASN A 163 -15.58 15.20 -1.79
C ASN A 163 -16.50 15.83 -0.73
N THR A 164 -15.91 16.28 0.39
CA THR A 164 -16.64 17.00 1.45
C THR A 164 -16.75 18.50 1.14
N LYS A 165 -17.70 19.21 1.77
CA LYS A 165 -17.80 20.69 1.63
C LYS A 165 -16.52 21.40 2.07
N SER A 166 -15.88 20.91 3.13
CA SER A 166 -14.57 21.42 3.56
C SER A 166 -13.49 21.17 2.50
N HIS A 167 -13.46 19.99 1.89
CA HIS A 167 -12.56 19.70 0.77
C HIS A 167 -12.84 20.60 -0.45
N GLN A 168 -14.11 20.88 -0.77
CA GLN A 168 -14.49 21.82 -1.83
C GLN A 168 -13.98 23.23 -1.56
N ALA A 169 -14.21 23.76 -0.35
CA ALA A 169 -13.84 25.11 0.03
C ALA A 169 -12.32 25.28 0.19
N ASN A 170 -11.67 24.38 0.94
CA ASN A 170 -10.28 24.55 1.36
C ASN A 170 -9.27 23.96 0.36
N ILE A 171 -9.62 22.88 -0.34
CA ILE A 171 -8.71 22.19 -1.25
C ILE A 171 -9.01 22.53 -2.71
N MET A 172 -10.27 22.37 -3.14
CA MET A 172 -10.66 22.66 -4.54
C MET A 172 -10.92 24.15 -4.80
N LYS A 173 -10.97 24.97 -3.75
CA LYS A 173 -11.24 26.42 -3.80
C LYS A 173 -12.50 26.76 -4.61
N VAL A 174 -13.51 25.89 -4.56
CA VAL A 174 -14.80 26.12 -5.21
C VAL A 174 -15.59 27.11 -4.36
N THR A 175 -15.88 28.28 -4.91
CA THR A 175 -16.77 29.29 -4.32
C THR A 175 -18.23 28.85 -4.46
N THR A 176 -18.68 27.96 -3.60
CA THR A 176 -20.12 27.81 -3.31
C THR A 176 -20.46 28.74 -2.15
N ASP A 177 -21.53 29.53 -2.28
CA ASP A 177 -22.01 30.46 -1.25
C ASP A 177 -21.93 29.84 0.15
N LEU A 178 -21.01 30.37 0.96
CA LEU A 178 -20.48 29.78 2.20
C LEU A 178 -21.46 29.91 3.39
N SER A 179 -22.76 30.14 3.15
CA SER A 179 -23.74 30.43 4.21
C SER A 179 -23.99 29.26 5.17
N ASN A 180 -23.56 28.04 4.84
CA ASN A 180 -23.83 26.83 5.63
C ASN A 180 -22.58 26.13 6.22
N ILE A 181 -21.39 26.75 6.19
CA ILE A 181 -20.13 26.10 6.66
C ILE A 181 -19.74 26.50 8.10
N HIS A 182 -20.31 27.58 8.65
CA HIS A 182 -19.99 28.06 10.00
C HIS A 182 -20.41 27.12 11.14
N GLY A 183 -21.39 26.24 10.96
CA GLY A 183 -21.96 25.44 12.05
C GLY A 183 -21.05 24.35 12.66
N CYS A 184 -19.97 23.93 11.98
CA CYS A 184 -19.12 22.84 12.48
C CYS A 184 -17.79 23.29 13.13
N ILE A 185 -17.34 24.52 12.90
CA ILE A 185 -16.10 25.02 13.49
C ILE A 185 -16.33 25.38 14.97
N ASP A 186 -17.49 25.92 15.29
CA ASP A 186 -17.84 26.38 16.65
C ASP A 186 -17.89 25.24 17.68
N GLN A 187 -18.32 24.04 17.29
CA GLN A 187 -18.38 22.87 18.19
C GLN A 187 -17.00 22.34 18.61
N ARG A 188 -15.94 22.63 17.82
CA ARG A 188 -14.57 22.18 18.11
C ARG A 188 -13.84 23.16 19.03
N GLN A 189 -14.27 24.42 19.07
CA GLN A 189 -13.77 25.42 20.01
C GLN A 189 -14.51 25.34 21.36
N SER A 190 -15.81 25.03 21.37
CA SER A 190 -16.58 24.86 22.60
C SER A 190 -16.11 23.67 23.46
N MET A 191 -15.64 22.57 22.85
CA MET A 191 -15.07 21.43 23.59
C MET A 191 -13.68 21.71 24.19
N LYS A 192 -12.93 22.68 23.68
CA LYS A 192 -11.60 23.05 24.21
C LYS A 192 -11.66 24.06 25.35
N GLN A 193 -12.83 24.60 25.68
CA GLN A 193 -13.05 25.57 26.74
C GLN A 193 -13.69 24.96 28.00
N THR A 194 -13.94 23.65 28.02
CA THR A 194 -14.55 22.91 29.14
C THR A 194 -13.59 21.96 29.85
N GLU A 195 -12.28 22.17 29.72
CA GLU A 195 -11.24 21.57 30.58
C GLU A 195 -10.54 22.64 31.42
#